data_AF-A0A9E2ZW69-F1
#
_entry.id   AF-A0A9E2ZW69-F1
#
_cell.length_a   1.000
_cell.length_b   1.000
_cell.length_c   1.000
_cell.angle_alpha   90.00
_cell.angle_beta   90.00
_cell.angle_gamma   90.00
#
_symmetry.space_group_name_H-M   'P 1'
#
loop_
_entity.id
_entity.type
_entity.pdbx_description
1 polymer ?
#
loop_
_entity_poly.entity_id
_entity_poly.type
_entity_poly.pdbx_seq_one_letter_code
_entity_poly.pdbx_strand_id
1 'polypeptide(L)'
;MNEQVARPAPAATGVFGEYSPAVTCAAGVILVLAIATIDRLTGYDLHLGILYLVPITMVTWACGGKWGLGIGIVATLVWVAIFRGEHHYANSFFFYWDATVQFAIFAIVIFLLSRLREAVR
;
A
#
# COMPACT_ATOMS: atom_id res chain seq x y z
N MET A 1 40.93 25.30 8.75
CA MET A 1 40.07 24.59 7.78
C MET A 1 39.27 23.59 8.60
N ASN A 2 38.07 23.97 9.05
CA ASN A 2 37.30 23.14 9.98
C ASN A 2 36.65 22.00 9.20
N GLU A 3 37.10 20.78 9.48
CA GLU A 3 36.43 19.57 9.05
C GLU A 3 35.06 19.52 9.72
N GLN A 4 34.02 19.93 8.99
CA GLN A 4 32.64 19.55 9.32
C GLN A 4 32.55 18.03 9.17
N VAL A 5 32.88 17.33 10.25
CA VAL A 5 32.57 15.91 10.43
C VAL A 5 31.08 15.76 10.15
N ALA A 6 30.75 15.15 9.02
CA ALA A 6 29.39 14.89 8.60
C ALA A 6 28.65 14.23 9.76
N ARG A 7 27.67 14.94 10.33
CA ARG A 7 26.84 14.41 11.41
C ARG A 7 26.23 13.10 10.88
N PRO A 8 26.46 11.94 11.53
CA PRO A 8 25.78 10.71 11.13
C PRO A 8 24.27 11.01 11.14
N ALA A 9 23.60 10.69 10.04
CA ALA A 9 22.17 10.90 9.92
C ALA A 9 21.50 10.33 11.17
N PRO A 10 20.57 11.05 11.82
CA PRO A 10 19.89 10.54 13.00
C PRO A 10 19.37 9.15 12.67
N ALA A 11 19.79 8.15 13.44
CA ALA A 11 19.32 6.79 13.31
C ALA A 11 17.80 6.87 13.22
N ALA A 12 17.23 6.41 12.10
CA ALA A 12 15.82 6.57 11.80
C ALA A 12 15.00 5.88 12.89
N THR A 13 14.71 6.61 13.96
CA THR A 13 13.74 6.25 14.98
C THR A 13 12.45 6.00 14.23
N GLY A 14 11.98 4.75 14.27
CA GLY A 14 11.15 4.16 13.23
C GLY A 14 10.08 5.11 12.70
N VAL A 15 10.07 5.32 11.37
CA VAL A 15 9.12 6.20 10.67
C VAL A 15 7.65 5.99 11.08
N PHE A 16 7.31 4.80 11.58
CA PHE A 16 5.97 4.44 12.05
C PHE A 16 5.84 4.18 13.55
N GLY A 17 6.78 4.65 14.39
CA GLY A 17 6.75 4.44 15.85
C GLY A 17 7.06 3.00 16.26
N GLU A 18 7.48 2.81 17.52
CA GLU A 18 7.85 1.51 18.12
C GLU A 18 6.61 0.63 18.41
N TYR A 19 5.62 0.57 17.51
CA TYR A 19 4.45 -0.26 17.71
C TYR A 19 4.75 -1.72 17.37
N SER A 20 4.13 -2.63 18.12
CA SER A 20 4.20 -4.07 17.83
C SER A 20 3.71 -4.35 16.40
N PRO A 21 4.40 -5.19 15.61
CA PRO A 21 4.01 -5.52 14.24
C PRO A 21 2.55 -5.96 14.11
N ALA A 22 2.01 -6.63 15.14
CA ALA A 22 0.61 -7.05 15.18
C ALA A 22 -0.37 -5.88 15.18
N VAL A 23 -0.07 -4.81 15.92
CA VAL A 23 -0.92 -3.61 16.00
C VAL A 23 -0.91 -2.86 14.67
N THR A 24 0.26 -2.70 14.05
CA THR A 24 0.36 -2.06 12.73
C THR A 24 -0.34 -2.88 11.65
N CYS A 25 -0.17 -4.20 11.66
CA CYS A 25 -0.85 -5.08 10.72
C CYS A 25 -2.39 -5.02 10.93
N ALA A 26 -2.90 -5.00 12.18
CA ALA A 26 -4.33 -4.83 12.47
C ALA A 26 -4.88 -3.47 12.02
N ALA A 27 -4.16 -2.38 12.30
CA ALA A 27 -4.53 -1.03 11.83
C ALA A 27 -4.56 -0.95 10.30
N GLY A 28 -3.59 -1.58 9.62
CA GLY A 28 -3.56 -1.68 8.16
C GLY A 28 -4.78 -2.39 7.61
N VAL A 29 -5.21 -3.51 8.22
CA VAL A 29 -6.44 -4.22 7.82
C VAL A 29 -7.67 -3.35 8.01
N ILE A 30 -7.80 -2.65 9.15
CA ILE A 30 -8.92 -1.75 9.41
C ILE A 30 -8.99 -0.63 8.36
N LEU A 31 -7.84 -0.03 8.02
CA LEU A 31 -7.75 0.99 6.98
C LEU A 31 -8.16 0.45 5.61
N VAL A 32 -7.71 -0.74 5.22
CA VAL A 32 -8.11 -1.38 3.95
C VAL A 32 -9.62 -1.59 3.90
N LEU A 33 -10.24 -2.05 4.99
CA LEU A 33 -11.70 -2.23 5.08
C LEU A 33 -12.45 -0.90 5.01
N ALA A 34 -11.95 0.13 5.69
CA ALA A 34 -12.53 1.47 5.64
C ALA A 34 -12.46 2.04 4.22
N ILE A 35 -11.30 1.97 3.57
CA ILE A 35 -11.12 2.45 2.19
C ILE A 35 -12.03 1.65 1.25
N ALA A 36 -12.11 0.32 1.37
CA ALA A 36 -13.00 -0.50 0.54
C ALA A 36 -14.50 -0.15 0.72
N THR A 37 -14.89 0.22 1.94
CA THR A 37 -16.25 0.68 2.22
C THR A 37 -16.52 2.02 1.54
N ILE A 38 -15.58 2.95 1.62
CA ILE A 38 -15.67 4.26 0.95
C ILE A 38 -15.72 4.07 -0.56
N ASP A 39 -14.83 3.25 -1.11
CA ASP A 39 -14.71 2.95 -2.54
C ASP A 39 -16.05 2.44 -3.11
N ARG A 40 -16.70 1.51 -2.39
CA ARG A 40 -18.05 1.04 -2.74
C ARG A 40 -19.11 2.14 -2.70
N LEU A 41 -19.01 3.11 -1.78
CA LEU A 41 -19.96 4.22 -1.65
C LEU A 41 -19.76 5.30 -2.71
N THR A 42 -18.52 5.60 -3.09
CA THR A 42 -18.20 6.53 -4.18
C THR A 42 -18.51 5.96 -5.56
N GLY A 43 -18.58 4.63 -5.68
CA GLY A 43 -18.84 3.95 -6.94
C GLY A 43 -17.62 3.96 -7.87
N TYR A 44 -17.82 3.45 -9.08
CA TYR A 44 -16.74 3.25 -10.05
C TYR A 44 -16.17 4.56 -10.64
N ASP A 45 -16.87 5.67 -10.48
CA ASP A 45 -16.50 6.96 -11.09
C ASP A 45 -15.28 7.61 -10.43
N LEU A 46 -14.96 7.22 -9.18
CA LEU A 46 -13.78 7.72 -8.46
C LEU A 46 -12.87 6.57 -8.03
N HIS A 47 -11.68 6.50 -8.62
CA HIS A 47 -10.71 5.46 -8.33
C HIS A 47 -9.88 5.80 -7.07
N LEU A 48 -10.17 5.17 -5.92
CA LEU A 48 -9.48 5.45 -4.65
C LEU A 48 -8.20 4.61 -4.43
N GLY A 49 -7.60 4.11 -5.50
CA GLY A 49 -6.44 3.22 -5.48
C GLY A 49 -5.24 3.80 -4.72
N ILE A 50 -5.05 5.11 -4.79
CA ILE A 50 -3.96 5.81 -4.09
C ILE A 50 -4.08 5.71 -2.57
N LEU A 51 -5.31 5.66 -2.01
CA LEU A 51 -5.51 5.57 -0.57
C LEU A 51 -5.05 4.23 -0.01
N TYR A 52 -5.12 3.15 -0.80
CA TYR A 52 -4.63 1.83 -0.41
C TYR A 52 -3.12 1.77 -0.23
N LEU A 53 -2.35 2.72 -0.79
CA LEU A 53 -0.91 2.79 -0.55
C LEU A 53 -0.59 3.10 0.92
N VAL A 54 -1.45 3.80 1.65
CA VAL A 54 -1.23 4.13 3.07
C VAL A 54 -1.14 2.85 3.93
N PRO A 55 -2.16 1.97 3.98
CA PRO A 55 -2.05 0.74 4.75
C PRO A 55 -0.99 -0.21 4.19
N ILE A 56 -0.78 -0.27 2.87
CA ILE A 56 0.24 -1.12 2.24
C ILE A 56 1.65 -0.71 2.69
N THR A 57 1.96 0.59 2.67
CA THR A 57 3.28 1.10 3.08
C THR A 57 3.52 0.89 4.57
N MET A 58 2.53 1.16 5.43
CA MET A 58 2.60 0.89 6.87
C MET A 58 2.92 -0.58 7.17
N VAL A 59 2.17 -1.51 6.57
CA VAL A 59 2.37 -2.95 6.78
C VAL A 59 3.69 -3.43 6.20
N THR A 60 4.08 -2.92 5.03
CA THR A 60 5.36 -3.25 4.40
C THR A 60 6.54 -2.83 5.28
N TRP A 61 6.47 -1.65 5.91
CA TRP A 61 7.54 -1.16 6.77
C TRP A 61 7.65 -1.95 8.08
N ALA A 62 6.52 -2.23 8.73
CA ALA A 62 6.48 -2.93 10.01
C ALA A 62 6.70 -4.46 9.86
N CYS A 63 5.87 -5.11 9.05
CA CYS A 63 5.79 -6.56 8.92
C CYS A 63 6.70 -7.09 7.77
N GLY A 64 7.11 -6.23 6.81
CA GLY A 64 8.02 -6.56 5.69
C GLY A 64 7.32 -6.71 4.32
N GLY A 65 8.11 -6.77 3.24
CA GLY A 65 7.60 -6.78 1.86
C GLY A 65 6.64 -7.92 1.51
N LYS A 66 6.83 -9.12 2.08
CA LYS A 66 5.93 -10.27 1.85
C LYS A 66 4.51 -9.99 2.35
N TRP A 67 4.38 -9.34 3.50
CA TRP A 67 3.09 -8.96 4.07
C TRP A 67 2.45 -7.80 3.29
N GLY A 68 3.27 -6.83 2.86
CA GLY A 68 2.84 -5.79 1.94
C GLY A 68 2.22 -6.33 0.65
N LEU A 69 2.88 -7.31 0.02
CA LEU A 69 2.38 -7.98 -1.18
C LEU A 69 1.06 -8.70 -0.91
N GLY A 70 0.95 -9.42 0.21
CA GLY A 70 -0.30 -10.08 0.61
C GLY A 70 -1.47 -9.11 0.70
N ILE A 71 -1.27 -7.96 1.36
CA ILE A 71 -2.31 -6.92 1.45
C ILE A 71 -2.61 -6.30 0.08
N GLY A 72 -1.60 -6.00 -0.73
CA GLY A 72 -1.80 -5.46 -2.08
C GLY A 72 -2.63 -6.39 -2.98
N ILE A 73 -2.40 -7.70 -2.89
CA ILE A 73 -3.20 -8.70 -3.60
C ILE A 73 -4.65 -8.68 -3.10
N VAL A 74 -4.86 -8.75 -1.78
CA VAL A 74 -6.21 -8.76 -1.19
C VAL A 74 -6.97 -7.49 -1.55
N ALA A 75 -6.34 -6.31 -1.45
CA ALA A 75 -6.94 -5.04 -1.81
C ALA A 75 -7.38 -5.02 -3.29
N THR A 76 -6.53 -5.50 -4.19
CA THR A 76 -6.85 -5.58 -5.63
C THR A 76 -8.01 -6.56 -5.89
N LEU A 77 -8.01 -7.72 -5.23
CA LEU A 77 -9.08 -8.70 -5.38
C LEU A 77 -10.43 -8.19 -4.84
N VAL A 78 -10.41 -7.47 -3.72
CA VAL A 78 -11.60 -6.82 -3.16
C VAL A 78 -12.15 -5.78 -4.13
N TRP A 79 -11.30 -4.93 -4.69
CA TRP A 79 -11.70 -3.93 -5.69
C TRP A 79 -12.34 -4.59 -6.92
N VAL A 80 -11.69 -5.63 -7.46
CA VAL A 80 -12.22 -6.41 -8.59
C VAL A 80 -13.58 -7.02 -8.23
N ALA A 81 -13.72 -7.60 -7.04
CA ALA A 81 -14.97 -8.22 -6.60
C ALA A 81 -16.12 -7.21 -6.44
N ILE A 82 -15.83 -5.99 -5.99
CA ILE A 82 -16.82 -4.92 -5.85
C ILE A 82 -17.33 -4.48 -7.24
N PHE A 83 -16.42 -4.26 -8.20
CA PHE A 83 -16.78 -3.59 -9.45
C PHE A 83 -16.98 -4.48 -10.67
N ARG A 84 -16.79 -5.80 -10.55
CA ARG A 84 -17.00 -6.77 -11.66
C ARG A 84 -18.40 -6.71 -12.29
N GLY A 85 -19.41 -6.20 -11.57
CA GLY A 85 -20.78 -6.06 -12.07
C GLY A 85 -21.18 -4.63 -12.43
N GLU A 86 -20.39 -3.63 -12.05
CA GLU A 86 -20.78 -2.20 -12.05
C GLU A 86 -19.86 -1.34 -12.93
N HIS A 87 -18.79 -1.92 -13.49
CA HIS A 87 -17.86 -1.22 -14.37
C HIS A 87 -18.52 -0.78 -15.69
N HIS A 88 -18.32 0.49 -16.07
CA HIS A 88 -18.86 1.11 -17.30
C HIS A 88 -18.07 0.75 -18.57
N TYR A 89 -17.02 -0.05 -18.48
CA TYR A 89 -16.21 -0.39 -19.64
C TYR A 89 -16.98 -1.26 -20.64
N ALA A 90 -17.02 -0.83 -21.90
CA ALA A 90 -17.59 -1.60 -23.01
C ALA A 90 -16.85 -2.94 -23.23
N ASN A 91 -15.59 -3.02 -22.80
CA ASN A 91 -14.78 -4.23 -22.88
C ASN A 91 -14.16 -4.54 -21.51
N SER A 92 -14.46 -5.73 -20.98
CA SER A 92 -13.91 -6.22 -19.71
C SER A 92 -12.39 -6.29 -19.68
N PHE A 93 -11.71 -6.27 -20.83
CA PHE A 93 -10.26 -6.15 -20.89
C PHE A 93 -9.73 -4.91 -20.18
N PHE A 94 -10.36 -3.74 -20.38
CA PHE A 94 -9.91 -2.50 -19.75
C PHE A 94 -10.08 -2.54 -18.23
N PHE A 95 -11.09 -3.24 -17.73
CA PHE A 95 -11.28 -3.45 -16.30
C PHE A 95 -10.15 -4.27 -15.67
N TYR A 96 -9.79 -5.41 -16.27
CA TYR A 96 -8.70 -6.23 -15.76
C TYR A 96 -7.32 -5.56 -15.96
N TRP A 97 -7.17 -4.77 -17.02
CA TRP A 97 -5.98 -3.95 -17.24
C TRP A 97 -5.80 -2.93 -16.11
N ASP A 98 -6.86 -2.23 -15.75
CA ASP A 98 -6.86 -1.24 -14.68
C ASP A 98 -6.52 -1.86 -13.32
N ALA A 99 -7.12 -3.01 -12.99
CA ALA A 99 -6.74 -3.80 -11.82
C ALA A 99 -5.25 -4.23 -11.84
N THR A 100 -4.74 -4.59 -13.03
CA THR A 100 -3.33 -4.99 -13.20
C THR A 100 -2.40 -3.80 -13.00
N VAL A 101 -2.72 -2.63 -13.54
CA VAL A 101 -1.96 -1.39 -13.37
C VAL A 101 -1.95 -0.97 -11.91
N GLN A 102 -3.10 -0.99 -11.23
CA GLN A 102 -3.21 -0.71 -9.80
C GLN A 102 -2.31 -1.64 -8.98
N PHE A 103 -2.37 -2.95 -9.22
CA PHE A 103 -1.53 -3.90 -8.50
C PHE A 103 -0.03 -3.70 -8.81
N ALA A 104 0.33 -3.40 -10.06
CA ALA A 104 1.70 -3.12 -10.44
C ALA A 104 2.27 -1.91 -9.69
N ILE A 105 1.47 -0.83 -9.53
CA ILE A 105 1.85 0.33 -8.73
C ILE A 105 2.10 -0.08 -7.28
N PHE A 106 1.19 -0.86 -6.67
CA PHE A 106 1.37 -1.35 -5.31
C PHE A 106 2.65 -2.18 -5.18
N ALA A 107 2.89 -3.10 -6.10
CA ALA A 107 4.08 -3.96 -6.10
C ALA A 107 5.38 -3.14 -6.23
N ILE A 108 5.41 -2.12 -7.09
CA ILE A 108 6.57 -1.21 -7.23
C ILE A 108 6.82 -0.48 -5.90
N VAL A 109 5.78 0.08 -5.28
CA VAL A 109 5.92 0.79 -4.00
C VAL A 109 6.41 -0.15 -2.91
N ILE A 110 5.85 -1.36 -2.80
CA ILE A 110 6.26 -2.37 -1.83
C ILE A 110 7.73 -2.76 -2.04
N PHE A 111 8.14 -2.97 -3.29
CA PHE A 111 9.52 -3.30 -3.63
C PHE A 111 10.48 -2.18 -3.22
N LEU A 112 10.20 -0.94 -3.64
CA LEU A 112 11.03 0.22 -3.31
C LEU A 112 11.13 0.41 -1.80
N LEU A 113 10.01 0.27 -1.09
CA LEU A 113 9.96 0.43 0.35
C LEU A 113 10.70 -0.70 1.09
N SER A 114 10.64 -1.93 0.56
CA SER A 114 11.41 -3.05 1.09
C SER A 114 12.91 -2.83 0.94
N ARG A 115 13.35 -2.34 -0.23
CA ARG A 115 14.75 -1.97 -0.47
C ARG A 115 15.21 -0.82 0.41
N LEU A 116 14.37 0.20 0.57
CA LEU A 116 14.66 1.32 1.46
C LEU A 116 14.81 0.86 2.91
N ARG A 117 13.93 -0.03 3.38
CA ARG A 117 14.00 -0.62 4.71
C ARG A 117 15.28 -1.44 4.93
N GLU A 118 15.73 -2.18 3.92
CA GLU A 118 17.01 -2.90 3.94
C GLU A 118 18.22 -1.96 3.99
N ALA A 119 18.14 -0.78 3.36
CA ALA A 119 19.24 0.19 3.35
C ALA A 119 19.32 1.05 4.62
N VAL A 120 18.18 1.26 5.30
CA VAL A 120 18.08 2.10 6.51
C VAL A 120 18.30 1.32 7.81
N ARG A 121 18.11 -0.01 7.79
CA ARG A 121 18.35 -0.90 8.94
C ARG A 121 19.74 -1.51 8.88
#